data_AF-A0A7K0NMC7-F1
#
_entry.id   AF-A0A7K0NMC7-F1
#
_cell.length_a   1.000
_cell.length_b   1.000
_cell.length_c   1.000
_cell.angle_alpha   90.00
_cell.angle_beta   90.00
_cell.angle_gamma   90.00
#
_symmetry.space_group_name_H-M   'P 1'
#
loop_
_entity.id
_entity.type
_entity.pdbx_description
1 polymer ?
#
loop_
_entity_poly.entity_id
_entity_poly.type
_entity_poly.pdbx_seq_one_letter_code
_entity_poly.pdbx_strand_id
1 'polypeptide(L)'
;GGKGTHARNTVRPGFEGGQLPLVMRLPKLRGFKNPARIEYQAVNVSTINALFPKGGDVTVADLIAKGAVRDSLPVKVLGNGDIAVKVSVTAHKFSASAVEKISAAGGTATTL
;
A
#
# COMPACT_ATOMS: atom_id res chain seq x y z
N GLY A 1 -43.31 -10.18 -12.85
CA GLY A 1 -42.81 -8.96 -13.51
C GLY A 1 -43.83 -8.48 -14.51
N GLY A 2 -44.17 -7.19 -14.48
CA GLY A 2 -45.11 -6.58 -15.42
C GLY A 2 -44.44 -6.07 -16.70
N LYS A 3 -45.20 -5.39 -17.56
CA LYS A 3 -44.68 -4.71 -18.76
C LYS A 3 -43.84 -3.49 -18.37
N GLY A 4 -42.80 -3.17 -19.13
CA GLY A 4 -41.95 -2.00 -18.87
C GLY A 4 -40.62 -2.07 -19.62
N THR A 5 -39.79 -1.04 -19.48
CA THR A 5 -38.43 -1.03 -20.07
C THR A 5 -37.61 -2.15 -19.46
N HIS A 6 -37.58 -2.30 -18.13
CA HIS A 6 -36.86 -3.38 -17.44
C HIS A 6 -37.32 -4.81 -17.78
N ALA A 7 -38.49 -4.98 -18.40
CA ALA A 7 -39.01 -6.28 -18.84
C ALA A 7 -38.67 -6.60 -20.31
N ARG A 8 -38.31 -5.60 -21.11
CA ARG A 8 -38.03 -5.72 -22.54
C ARG A 8 -36.59 -5.37 -22.89
N ASN A 9 -35.91 -4.59 -22.04
CA ASN A 9 -34.61 -3.97 -22.23
C ASN A 9 -33.94 -3.66 -20.88
N THR A 10 -32.67 -3.25 -20.94
CA THR A 10 -31.89 -2.81 -19.76
C THR A 10 -31.72 -1.29 -19.77
N VAL A 11 -31.82 -0.67 -18.60
CA VAL A 11 -31.53 0.76 -18.43
C VAL A 11 -30.02 0.94 -18.26
N ARG A 12 -29.43 1.91 -18.96
CA ARG A 12 -27.99 2.18 -18.87
C ARG A 12 -27.57 2.62 -17.46
N PRO A 13 -26.41 2.16 -16.95
CA PRO A 13 -25.84 2.68 -15.70
C PRO A 13 -25.65 4.21 -15.77
N GLY A 14 -25.97 4.92 -14.68
CA GLY A 14 -25.88 6.38 -14.59
C GLY A 14 -27.09 7.16 -15.14
N PHE A 15 -28.16 6.48 -15.58
CA PHE A 15 -29.43 7.14 -15.89
C PHE A 15 -30.30 7.27 -14.63
N GLU A 16 -30.66 8.50 -14.27
CA GLU A 16 -31.40 8.82 -13.04
C GLU A 16 -32.83 9.31 -13.32
N GLY A 17 -33.48 8.77 -14.35
CA GLY A 17 -34.90 9.06 -14.61
C GLY A 17 -35.18 10.42 -15.27
N GLY A 18 -34.18 11.06 -15.86
CA GLY A 18 -34.33 12.29 -16.66
C GLY A 18 -33.74 13.55 -16.02
N GLN A 19 -33.34 13.49 -14.75
CA GLN A 19 -32.58 14.57 -14.12
C GLN A 19 -31.11 14.59 -14.59
N LEU A 20 -30.41 15.72 -14.40
CA LEU A 20 -28.96 15.79 -14.61
C LEU A 20 -28.26 14.73 -13.73
N PRO A 21 -27.49 13.78 -14.28
CA PRO A 21 -26.86 12.72 -13.49
C PRO A 21 -25.87 13.24 -12.44
N LEU A 22 -25.69 12.50 -11.34
CA LEU A 22 -24.81 12.88 -10.23
C LEU A 22 -23.36 13.17 -10.68
N VAL A 23 -22.83 12.36 -11.61
CA VAL A 23 -21.47 12.53 -12.16
C VAL A 23 -21.26 13.84 -12.93
N MET A 24 -22.35 14.51 -13.33
CA MET A 24 -22.34 15.82 -13.98
C MET A 24 -22.68 16.97 -13.01
N ARG A 25 -23.35 16.67 -11.89
CA ARG A 25 -23.65 17.66 -10.83
C ARG A 25 -22.43 17.97 -9.97
N LEU A 26 -21.60 16.96 -9.69
CA LEU A 26 -20.44 17.12 -8.83
C LEU A 26 -19.26 17.73 -9.62
N PRO A 27 -18.50 18.65 -9.01
CA PRO A 27 -17.28 19.15 -9.63
C PRO A 27 -16.25 18.02 -9.77
N LYS A 28 -15.41 18.12 -10.80
CA LYS A 28 -14.29 17.19 -10.97
C LYS A 28 -13.30 17.34 -9.80
N LEU A 29 -12.70 16.23 -9.39
CA LEU A 29 -11.63 16.25 -8.41
C LEU A 29 -10.50 17.17 -8.89
N ARG A 30 -10.00 18.01 -7.98
CA ARG A 30 -8.97 19.01 -8.26
C ARG A 30 -7.61 18.34 -8.45
N GLY A 31 -6.69 19.03 -9.14
CA GLY A 31 -5.30 18.62 -9.31
C GLY A 31 -5.03 17.75 -10.54
N PHE A 32 -3.87 17.10 -10.56
CA PHE A 32 -3.42 16.25 -11.65
C PHE A 32 -2.70 15.00 -11.11
N LYS A 33 -2.60 13.95 -11.93
CA LYS A 33 -1.76 12.79 -11.63
C LYS A 33 -0.35 13.06 -12.13
N ASN A 34 0.63 13.19 -11.23
CA ASN A 34 2.04 13.38 -11.61
C ASN A 34 2.61 12.09 -12.23
N PRO A 35 3.02 12.08 -13.52
CA PRO A 35 3.59 10.89 -14.18
C PRO A 35 4.93 10.45 -13.58
N ALA A 36 5.69 11.38 -13.00
CA ALA A 36 6.99 11.10 -12.40
C ALA A 36 6.92 10.70 -10.91
N ARG A 37 5.71 10.41 -10.38
CA ARG A 37 5.56 10.00 -8.99
C ARG A 37 6.20 8.61 -8.78
N ILE A 38 7.21 8.56 -7.93
CA ILE A 38 7.77 7.29 -7.45
C ILE A 38 6.86 6.73 -6.37
N GLU A 39 6.17 5.64 -6.69
CA GLU A 39 5.36 4.88 -5.75
C GLU A 39 6.23 3.88 -4.98
N TYR A 40 6.12 3.90 -3.66
CA TYR A 40 6.82 2.96 -2.79
C TYR A 40 5.86 1.89 -2.29
N GLN A 41 6.34 0.66 -2.21
CA GLN A 41 5.68 -0.42 -1.49
C GLN A 41 5.96 -0.28 0.00
N ALA A 42 4.90 -0.21 0.79
CA ALA A 42 5.01 -0.10 2.24
C ALA A 42 5.13 -1.47 2.90
N VAL A 43 6.10 -1.63 3.80
CA VAL A 43 6.23 -2.81 4.67
C VAL A 43 6.28 -2.35 6.12
N ASN A 44 5.46 -2.94 6.98
CA ASN A 44 5.43 -2.60 8.39
C ASN A 44 6.40 -3.46 9.21
N VAL A 45 6.93 -2.91 10.30
CA VAL A 45 7.79 -3.64 11.23
C VAL A 45 7.10 -4.87 11.84
N SER A 46 5.79 -4.85 12.04
CA SER A 46 5.03 -6.04 12.48
C SER A 46 5.07 -7.19 11.49
N THR A 47 5.00 -6.88 10.18
CA THR A 47 5.12 -7.86 9.11
C THR A 47 6.52 -8.47 9.09
N ILE A 48 7.55 -7.65 9.28
CA ILE A 48 8.94 -8.12 9.39
C ILE A 48 9.09 -9.05 10.59
N ASN A 49 8.55 -8.67 11.76
CA ASN A 49 8.61 -9.49 12.96
C ASN A 49 7.91 -10.86 12.79
N ALA A 50 6.79 -10.90 12.06
CA ALA A 50 6.06 -12.14 11.77
C ALA A 50 6.81 -13.05 10.76
N LEU A 51 7.46 -12.46 9.75
CA LEU A 51 8.14 -13.21 8.70
C LEU A 51 9.55 -13.68 9.10
N PHE A 52 10.18 -12.96 10.03
CA PHE A 52 11.53 -13.22 10.52
C PHE A 52 11.55 -13.40 12.05
N PRO A 53 10.93 -14.46 12.59
CA PRO A 53 10.84 -14.69 14.04
C PRO A 53 12.20 -14.98 14.69
N LYS A 54 13.19 -15.44 13.91
CA LYS A 54 14.58 -15.67 14.38
C LYS A 54 15.48 -14.45 14.23
N GLY A 55 15.02 -13.41 13.53
CA GLY A 55 15.82 -12.24 13.22
C GLY A 55 16.82 -12.49 12.11
N GLY A 56 17.76 -11.55 11.98
CA GLY A 56 18.85 -11.61 11.00
C GLY A 56 18.78 -10.47 9.97
N ASP A 57 19.55 -10.66 8.90
CA ASP A 57 19.61 -9.73 7.78
C ASP A 57 18.35 -9.85 6.91
N VAL A 58 17.68 -8.72 6.68
CA VAL A 58 16.49 -8.62 5.85
C VAL A 58 16.79 -7.68 4.70
N THR A 59 17.02 -8.26 3.52
CA THR A 59 17.20 -7.51 2.28
C THR A 59 15.88 -7.40 1.51
N VAL A 60 15.87 -6.55 0.47
CA VAL A 60 14.71 -6.45 -0.43
C VAL A 60 14.42 -7.80 -1.11
N ALA A 61 15.45 -8.58 -1.46
CA ALA A 61 15.28 -9.90 -2.04
C ALA A 61 14.60 -10.89 -1.07
N ASP A 62 14.95 -10.84 0.21
CA ASP A 62 14.33 -11.69 1.23
C ASP A 62 12.85 -11.33 1.46
N LEU A 63 12.53 -10.03 1.42
CA LEU A 63 11.15 -9.56 1.49
C LEU A 63 10.33 -10.02 0.29
N ILE A 64 10.93 -10.09 -0.91
CA ILE A 64 10.28 -10.64 -2.11
C ILE A 64 10.07 -12.15 -1.94
N ALA A 65 11.10 -12.89 -1.52
CA ALA A 65 11.04 -14.35 -1.34
C ALA A 65 9.98 -14.76 -0.30
N LYS A 66 9.78 -13.95 0.74
CA LYS A 66 8.75 -14.14 1.77
C LYS A 66 7.37 -13.61 1.36
N GLY A 67 7.24 -12.98 0.19
CA GLY A 67 5.98 -12.44 -0.32
C GLY A 67 5.50 -11.16 0.37
N ALA A 68 6.38 -10.45 1.06
CA ALA A 68 6.06 -9.18 1.73
C ALA A 68 5.95 -8.02 0.73
N VAL A 69 6.71 -8.08 -0.38
CA VAL A 69 6.75 -7.07 -1.44
C VAL A 69 6.86 -7.72 -2.80
N ARG A 70 6.49 -6.98 -3.84
CA ARG A 70 6.71 -7.34 -5.25
C ARG A 70 8.04 -6.77 -5.74
N ASP A 71 8.59 -7.36 -6.79
CA ASP A 71 9.87 -6.93 -7.41
C ASP A 71 9.75 -5.63 -8.23
N SER A 72 8.55 -5.07 -8.37
CA SER A 72 8.28 -4.00 -9.35
C SER A 72 8.55 -2.57 -8.86
N LEU A 73 8.62 -2.33 -7.55
CA LEU A 73 8.63 -0.98 -6.97
C LEU A 73 9.55 -0.88 -5.76
N PRO A 74 10.14 0.30 -5.49
CA PRO A 74 11.00 0.51 -4.35
C PRO A 74 10.25 0.33 -3.02
N VAL A 75 10.97 -0.12 -1.99
CA VAL A 75 10.39 -0.49 -0.70
C VAL A 75 10.64 0.58 0.35
N LYS A 76 9.57 0.98 1.05
CA LYS A 76 9.61 1.86 2.22
C LYS A 76 9.16 1.10 3.46
N VAL A 77 9.99 1.09 4.50
CA VAL A 77 9.67 0.47 5.79
C VAL A 77 8.97 1.48 6.71
N LEU A 78 7.88 1.05 7.33
CA LEU A 78 7.01 1.85 8.19
C LEU A 78 6.92 1.26 9.61
N GLY A 79 6.80 2.14 10.61
CA GLY A 79 6.84 1.78 12.03
C GLY A 79 5.54 1.28 12.65
N ASN A 80 4.62 0.67 11.89
CA ASN A 80 3.38 0.15 12.48
C ASN A 80 3.60 -1.22 13.16
N GLY A 81 3.10 -1.35 14.40
CA GLY A 81 3.29 -2.51 15.29
C GLY A 81 4.67 -2.58 15.93
N ASP A 82 4.97 -3.71 16.58
CA ASP A 82 6.17 -3.89 17.39
C ASP A 82 7.13 -4.92 16.81
N ILE A 83 8.40 -4.75 17.13
CA ILE A 83 9.49 -5.63 16.72
C ILE A 83 10.26 -6.04 17.97
N ALA A 84 10.21 -7.32 18.31
CA ALA A 84 10.90 -7.87 19.48
C ALA A 84 12.25 -8.51 19.11
N VAL A 85 12.47 -8.71 17.81
CA VAL A 85 13.58 -9.46 17.28
C VAL A 85 14.61 -8.50 16.69
N LYS A 86 15.91 -8.81 16.88
CA LYS A 86 16.99 -8.05 16.26
C LYS A 86 17.02 -8.30 14.75
N VAL A 87 16.84 -7.23 13.98
CA VAL A 87 16.82 -7.29 12.51
C VAL A 87 17.70 -6.20 11.91
N SER A 88 18.52 -6.57 10.93
CA SER A 88 19.30 -5.67 10.09
C SER A 88 18.58 -5.49 8.75
N VAL A 89 17.84 -4.39 8.61
CA VAL A 89 16.97 -4.16 7.44
C VAL A 89 17.67 -3.27 6.42
N THR A 90 17.75 -3.75 5.18
CA THR A 90 18.26 -2.99 4.03
C THR A 90 17.12 -2.68 3.07
N ALA A 91 16.75 -1.41 2.92
CA ALA A 91 15.64 -0.96 2.07
C ALA A 91 15.87 0.43 1.46
N HIS A 92 14.96 0.87 0.57
CA HIS A 92 15.14 2.13 -0.17
C HIS A 92 14.81 3.37 0.69
N LYS A 93 13.83 3.26 1.60
CA LYS A 93 13.46 4.32 2.54
C LYS A 93 12.91 3.76 3.85
N PHE A 94 13.02 4.55 4.91
CA PHE A 94 12.46 4.26 6.22
C PHE A 94 11.61 5.44 6.73
N SER A 95 10.58 5.18 7.54
CA SER A 95 9.97 6.21 8.38
C SER A 95 10.80 6.43 9.64
N ALA A 96 10.76 7.64 10.21
CA ALA A 96 11.44 7.94 11.47
C ALA A 96 11.05 6.93 12.58
N SER A 97 9.75 6.69 12.72
CA SER A 97 9.22 5.70 13.66
C SER A 97 9.69 4.26 13.42
N ALA A 98 10.03 3.89 12.18
CA ALA A 98 10.58 2.56 11.90
C ALA A 98 12.03 2.47 12.36
N VAL A 99 12.84 3.50 12.09
CA VAL A 99 14.24 3.57 12.52
C VAL A 99 14.35 3.50 14.03
N GLU A 100 13.52 4.25 14.75
CA GLU A 100 13.48 4.24 16.22
C GLU A 100 13.15 2.84 16.76
N LYS A 101 12.12 2.18 16.24
CA LYS A 101 11.71 0.84 16.68
C LYS A 101 12.76 -0.24 16.36
N ILE A 102 13.36 -0.18 15.17
CA ILE A 102 14.43 -1.11 14.78
C ILE A 102 15.65 -0.91 15.68
N SER A 103 16.02 0.34 15.98
CA SER A 103 17.12 0.67 16.87
C SER A 103 16.84 0.23 18.32
N ALA A 104 15.59 0.39 18.79
CA ALA A 104 15.16 -0.05 20.11
C ALA A 104 15.24 -1.58 20.29
N ALA A 105 15.00 -2.34 19.22
CA ALA A 105 15.22 -3.79 19.19
C ALA A 105 16.69 -4.20 18.99
N GLY A 106 17.62 -3.23 18.96
CA GLY A 106 19.05 -3.45 18.77
C GLY A 106 19.43 -3.82 17.33
N GLY A 107 18.56 -3.55 16.37
CA GLY A 107 18.76 -3.76 14.94
C GLY A 107 19.41 -2.57 14.23
N THR A 108 19.61 -2.71 12.92
CA THR A 108 20.18 -1.65 12.06
C THR A 108 19.27 -1.39 10.87
N ALA A 109 19.19 -0.13 10.44
CA ALA A 109 18.44 0.28 9.25
C ALA A 109 19.41 0.89 8.24
N THR A 110 19.67 0.18 7.14
CA THR A 110 20.58 0.61 6.08
C THR A 110 19.77 1.03 4.86
N THR A 111 20.01 2.26 4.40
CA THR A 111 19.37 2.79 3.18
C THR A 111 20.23 2.46 1.97
N LEU A 112 19.60 1.97 0.90
CA LEU A 112 20.22 1.69 -0.40
C LEU A 112 20.54 2.96 -1.20
#